data_AF-A0A496S491-F1
#
_entry.id   AF-A0A496S491-F1
#
_cell.length_a   1.000
_cell.length_b   1.000
_cell.length_c   1.000
_cell.angle_alpha   90.00
_cell.angle_beta   90.00
_cell.angle_gamma   90.00
#
_symmetry.space_group_name_H-M   'P 1'
#
loop_
_entity.id
_entity.type
_entity.pdbx_description
1 polymer ?
#
loop_
_entity_poly.entity_id
_entity_poly.type
_entity_poly.pdbx_seq_one_letter_code
_entity_poly.pdbx_strand_id
1 'polypeptide(L)' 'MAEVRIDKAEDFEKALRRFKMQCKKEGVLKKFRERQYYTKPSEKRRKNVKKKRRR' A
#
# COMPACT_ATOMS: atom_id res chain seq x y z
N MET A 1 -9.46 -4.01 2.41
CA MET A 1 -8.63 -4.28 3.61
C MET A 1 -7.99 -5.63 3.36
N ALA A 2 -6.67 -5.72 3.46
CA ALA A 2 -5.95 -6.96 3.19
C ALA A 2 -6.40 -8.06 4.16
N GLU A 3 -7.14 -9.04 3.66
CA GLU A 3 -7.48 -10.26 4.39
C GLU A 3 -6.70 -11.43 3.79
N VAL A 4 -6.05 -12.21 4.64
CA VAL A 4 -5.36 -13.45 4.26
C VAL A 4 -5.96 -14.55 5.13
N ARG A 5 -6.68 -15.48 4.50
CA ARG A 5 -7.17 -16.69 5.17
C ARG A 5 -6.02 -17.70 5.22
N ILE A 6 -5.76 -18.23 6.40
CA ILE A 6 -4.68 -19.17 6.68
C ILE A 6 -5.32 -20.52 6.95
N ASP A 7 -4.96 -21.54 6.17
CA ASP A 7 -5.37 -22.92 6.44
C ASP A 7 -4.41 -23.57 7.45
N LYS A 8 -4.90 -24.56 8.21
CA LYS A 8 -4.18 -25.20 9.33
C LYS A 8 -2.84 -25.87 8.94
N ALA A 9 -2.61 -26.09 7.65
CA ALA A 9 -1.40 -26.74 7.12
C ALA A 9 -0.31 -25.74 6.66
N GLU A 10 -0.55 -24.43 6.73
CA GLU A 10 0.42 -23.44 6.28
C GLU A 10 1.34 -22.97 7.40
N ASP A 11 2.64 -22.82 7.09
CA ASP A 11 3.59 -22.13 7.96
C ASP A 11 3.15 -20.67 8.16
N PHE A 12 3.01 -20.27 9.44
CA PHE A 12 2.65 -18.91 9.85
C PHE A 12 3.52 -17.84 9.17
N GLU A 13 4.81 -18.11 8.98
CA GLU A 13 5.75 -17.17 8.39
C GLU A 13 5.47 -16.91 6.90
N LYS A 14 5.00 -17.92 6.15
CA LYS A 14 4.59 -17.78 4.75
C LYS A 14 3.31 -16.97 4.63
N ALA A 15 2.35 -17.18 5.53
CA ALA A 15 1.14 -16.39 5.61
C ALA A 15 1.43 -14.91 5.93
N LEU A 16 2.32 -14.65 6.88
CA LEU A 16 2.76 -13.29 7.23
C LEU A 16 3.44 -12.59 6.05
N ARG A 17 4.26 -13.31 5.28
CA ARG A 17 4.89 -12.75 4.07
C ARG A 17 3.86 -12.38 3.01
N ARG A 18 2.85 -13.22 2.77
CA ARG A 18 1.72 -12.92 1.86
C ARG A 18 0.94 -11.71 2.33
N PHE A 19 0.62 -11.63 3.62
CA PHE A 19 -0.06 -10.48 4.22
C PHE A 19 0.74 -9.18 4.04
N LYS A 20 2.05 -9.20 4.32
CA LYS A 20 2.93 -8.04 4.10
C LYS A 20 2.94 -7.60 2.64
N MET A 21 2.91 -8.54 1.68
CA MET A 21 2.81 -8.22 0.25
C MET A 21 1.44 -7.64 -0.12
N GLN A 22 0.34 -8.21 0.41
CA GLN A 22 -1.03 -7.71 0.22
C GLN A 22 -1.17 -6.27 0.72
N CYS A 23 -0.65 -5.97 1.91
CA CYS A 23 -0.62 -4.62 2.50
C CYS A 23 0.21 -3.62 1.67
N LYS A 24 1.34 -4.07 1.11
CA LYS A 24 2.15 -3.26 0.19
C LYS A 24 1.40 -2.98 -1.12
N LYS A 25 0.71 -3.98 -1.67
CA LYS A 25 -0.08 -3.87 -2.91
C LYS A 25 -1.27 -2.91 -2.74
N GLU A 26 -1.99 -3.01 -1.62
CA GLU A 26 -3.12 -2.13 -1.31
C GLU A 26 -2.66 -0.68 -1.02
N GLY A 27 -1.37 -0.49 -0.73
CA GLY A 27 -0.76 0.83 -0.57
C GLY A 27 -1.27 1.58 0.65
N VAL A 28 -1.74 0.87 1.67
CA VAL A 28 -2.36 1.42 2.90
C VAL A 28 -1.43 2.43 3.57
N LEU A 29 -0.15 2.07 3.73
CA LEU A 29 0.87 2.96 4.32
C LEU A 29 1.10 4.23 3.51
N LYS A 30 1.00 4.16 2.17
CA LYS A 30 1.15 5.32 1.30
C LYS A 30 -0.05 6.26 1.41
N LYS A 31 -1.26 5.70 1.44
CA LYS A 31 -2.50 6.48 1.64
C LYS A 31 -2.53 7.15 3.01
N PHE A 32 -2.05 6.45 4.05
CA PHE A 32 -1.93 7.01 5.39
C PHE A 32 -1.04 8.26 5.39
N ARG A 33 0.19 8.16 4.88
CA ARG A 33 1.13 9.28 4.78
C ARG A 33 0.58 10.46 3.96
N GLU A 34 -0.14 10.18 2.88
CA GLU A 34 -0.76 11.23 2.04
C GLU A 34 -1.95 11.92 2.71
N ARG A 35 -2.59 11.30 3.71
CA ARG A 35 -3.75 11.83 4.42
C ARG A 35 -3.38 12.56 5.72
N GLN A 36 -2.14 12.46 6.18
CA GLN A 36 -1.68 13.13 7.41
C GLN A 36 -1.81 14.65 7.33
N TYR A 37 -1.69 15.23 6.12
CA TYR A 37 -1.76 16.66 5.90
C TYR A 37 -2.61 16.95 4.66
N TYR A 38 -3.31 18.08 4.66
CA TYR A 38 -3.97 18.55 3.46
C TYR A 38 -2.92 18.96 2.42
N THR A 39 -3.01 18.37 1.23
CA THR A 39 -2.23 18.78 0.07
C THR A 39 -3.16 19.37 -0.98
N LYS A 40 -2.83 20.56 -1.49
CA LYS A 40 -3.63 21.21 -2.55
C LYS A 40 -3.78 20.27 -3.76
N PRO A 41 -4.95 20.24 -4.44
CA PRO A 41 -5.18 19.38 -5.59
C PRO A 41 -4.13 19.53 -6.71
N SER A 42 -3.62 20.75 -6.93
CA SER A 42 -2.58 21.04 -7.91
C SER A 42 -1.25 20.34 -7.61
N GLU A 43 -0.82 20.35 -6.34
CA GLU A 43 0.40 19.68 -5.91
C GLU A 43 0.28 18.16 -6.01
N LYS A 44 -0.90 17.62 -5.66
CA LYS A 44 -1.21 16.19 -5.79
C LYS A 44 -1.12 15.75 -7.26
N ARG A 45 -1.68 16.54 -8.19
CA ARG A 45 -1.56 16.30 -9.65
C ARG A 45 -0.10 16.33 -10.10
N ARG A 46 0.68 17.35 -9.69
CA ARG A 46 2.11 17.47 -10.04
C ARG A 46 2.94 16.28 -9.54
N LYS A 47 2.73 15.85 -8.28
CA LYS A 47 3.40 14.66 -7.71
C LYS A 47 3.03 13.38 -8.47
N ASN A 48 1.78 13.21 -8.86
CA ASN A 48 1.32 12.05 -9.63
C ASN A 48 1.97 11.98 -11.02
N VAL A 49 2.05 13.10 -11.74
CA VAL A 49 2.72 13.16 -13.06
C VAL A 49 4.21 12.86 -12.93
N LYS A 50 4.90 13.47 -11.96
CA LYS A 50 6.32 13.19 -11.71
C LYS A 50 6.57 11.73 -11.36
N LYS A 51 5.67 11.09 -10.61
CA LYS A 51 5.76 9.65 -10.30
C LYS A 51 5.57 8.77 -11.53
N LYS A 52 4.66 9.12 -12.45
CA LYS A 52 4.46 8.38 -13.71
C LYS A 52 5.65 8.51 -14.65
N ARG A 53 6.26 9.70 -14.77
CA ARG A 53 7.44 9.94 -15.64
C ARG A 53 8.74 9.27 -15.15
N ARG A 54 8.81 8.91 -13.87
CA ARG A 54 9.95 8.22 -13.25
C ARG A 54 9.84 6.68 -13.29
N ARG A 55 8.69 6.16 -13.69
CA ARG A 55 8.52 4.74 -14.02
C ARG A 55 8.87 4.54 -15.48
#